data_AF-A0A8J7FB76-F1
#
_entry.id   AF-A0A8J7FB76-F1
#
_cell.length_a   1.000
_cell.length_b   1.000
_cell.length_c   1.000
_cell.angle_alpha   90.00
_cell.angle_beta   90.00
_cell.angle_gamma   90.00
#
_symmetry.space_group_name_H-M   'P 1'
#
loop_
_entity.id
_entity.type
_entity.pdbx_description
1 polymer ?
#
loop_
_entity_poly.entity_id
_entity_poly.type
_entity_poly.pdbx_seq_one_letter_code
_entity_poly.pdbx_strand_id
1 'polypeptide(L)' 'MPRKRITYAIDERISDLIAQLARQEGISRNRYLEKHFAQVGIRLGVLPSNFEPLGETRGGDRKSAEAKEQAE' A
#
# COMPACT_ATOMS: atom_id res chain seq x y z
N MET A 1 4.14 15.75 3.16
CA MET A 1 4.51 15.57 4.58
C MET A 1 5.32 14.29 4.74
N PRO A 2 6.38 14.27 5.57
CA PRO A 2 7.08 13.03 5.88
C PRO A 2 6.16 12.07 6.65
N ARG A 3 6.20 10.77 6.32
CA ARG A 3 5.45 9.74 7.07
C ARG A 3 6.07 9.54 8.46
N LYS A 4 5.24 9.46 9.50
CA LYS A 4 5.69 9.06 10.85
C LYS A 4 5.81 7.54 10.91
N ARG A 5 6.99 7.01 11.27
CA ARG A 5 7.18 5.57 11.47
C ARG A 5 6.56 5.14 12.80
N ILE A 6 5.70 4.13 12.77
CA ILE A 6 5.07 3.54 13.95
C ILE A 6 5.30 2.02 13.90
N THR A 7 5.58 1.41 15.05
CA THR A 7 5.79 -0.02 15.21
C THR A 7 4.69 -0.60 16.08
N TYR A 8 4.10 -1.71 15.67
CA TYR A 8 3.07 -2.45 16.40
C TYR A 8 3.50 -3.90 16.55
N ALA A 9 3.14 -4.53 17.66
CA ALA A 9 3.14 -5.98 17.78
C ALA A 9 1.81 -6.49 17.21
N ILE A 10 1.88 -7.41 16.25
CA ILE A 10 0.72 -8.03 15.61
C ILE A 10 0.91 -9.54 15.55
N ASP A 11 -0.20 -10.28 15.54
CA ASP A 11 -0.18 -11.72 15.36
C ASP A 11 0.46 -12.11 14.01
N GLU A 12 1.20 -13.21 14.01
CA GLU A 12 1.95 -13.69 12.84
C GLU A 12 1.02 -13.98 11.65
N ARG A 13 -0.12 -14.63 11.88
CA ARG A 13 -1.07 -14.98 10.81
C ARG A 13 -1.68 -13.74 10.19
N ILE A 14 -1.85 -12.68 10.98
CA ILE A 14 -2.33 -11.39 10.50
C ILE A 14 -1.25 -10.69 9.68
N SER A 15 0.00 -10.73 10.12
CA SER A 15 1.14 -10.20 9.35
C SER A 15 1.26 -10.87 7.98
N ASP A 16 1.12 -12.20 7.92
CA ASP A 16 1.15 -12.96 6.67
C ASP A 16 -0.05 -12.66 5.78
N LEU A 17 -1.25 -12.55 6.34
CA LEU A 17 -2.44 -12.13 5.61
C LEU A 17 -2.25 -10.75 4.97
N ILE A 18 -1.73 -9.77 5.72
CA ILE A 18 -1.42 -8.43 5.19
C ILE A 18 -0.43 -8.53 4.03
N ALA A 19 0.60 -9.38 4.15
CA ALA A 19 1.57 -9.58 3.08
C ALA A 19 0.94 -10.19 1.82
N GLN A 20 0.04 -11.17 1.97
CA GLN A 20 -0.68 -11.78 0.85
C GLN A 20 -1.59 -10.79 0.14
N LEU A 21 -2.40 -10.04 0.88
CA LEU A 21 -3.33 -9.05 0.32
C LEU A 21 -2.59 -7.90 -0.38
N ALA A 22 -1.51 -7.41 0.23
CA ALA A 22 -0.66 -6.40 -0.40
C ALA A 22 -0.05 -6.89 -1.73
N ARG A 23 0.38 -8.16 -1.79
CA ARG A 23 0.90 -8.78 -3.03
C ARG A 23 -0.19 -8.91 -4.10
N GLN A 24 -1.40 -9.31 -3.72
CA GLN A 24 -2.53 -9.41 -4.65
C GLN A 24 -2.87 -8.06 -5.28
N GLU A 25 -2.74 -6.96 -4.53
CA GLU A 25 -2.94 -5.60 -5.04
C GLU A 25 -1.68 -4.99 -5.67
N GLY A 26 -0.55 -5.69 -5.70
CA GLY A 26 0.70 -5.18 -6.28
C GLY A 26 1.31 -3.98 -5.54
N ILE A 27 0.99 -3.81 -4.25
CA ILE A 27 1.43 -2.67 -3.43
C ILE A 27 2.22 -3.12 -2.20
N SER A 28 2.90 -2.17 -1.56
CA SER A 28 3.59 -2.46 -0.29
C SER A 28 2.61 -2.73 0.86
N ARG A 29 3.03 -3.53 1.86
CA ARG A 29 2.26 -3.78 3.10
C ARG A 29 1.81 -2.49 3.77
N ASN A 30 2.69 -1.49 3.82
CA ASN A 30 2.38 -0.20 4.43
C ASN A 30 1.31 0.55 3.64
N ARG A 31 1.38 0.52 2.31
CA ARG A 31 0.38 1.15 1.44
C ARG A 31 -0.97 0.45 1.55
N TYR A 32 -0.97 -0.88 1.60
CA TYR A 32 -2.18 -1.68 1.83
C TYR A 32 -2.86 -1.28 3.14
N LEU A 33 -2.11 -1.23 4.24
CA LEU A 33 -2.64 -0.81 5.53
C LEU A 33 -3.16 0.62 5.52
N GLU A 34 -2.41 1.56 4.94
CA GLU A 34 -2.81 2.97 4.83
C GLU A 34 -4.11 3.13 4.04
N LYS A 35 -4.24 2.43 2.91
CA LYS A 35 -5.45 2.41 2.08
C LYS A 35 -6.63 1.76 2.82
N HIS A 36 -6.41 0.60 3.44
CA HIS A 36 -7.43 -0.13 4.17
C HIS A 36 -8.00 0.69 5.33
N PHE A 37 -7.14 1.25 6.18
CA PHE A 37 -7.58 2.06 7.30
C PHE A 37 -8.13 3.42 6.89
N ALA A 38 -7.69 4.01 5.78
CA ALA A 38 -8.32 5.19 5.20
C ALA A 38 -9.79 4.90 4.83
N GLN A 39 -10.06 3.79 4.14
CA GLN A 39 -11.41 3.38 3.77
C GLN A 39 -12.29 3.08 5.00
N VAL A 40 -11.74 2.41 6.01
CA VAL A 40 -12.43 2.18 7.28
C VAL A 40 -12.75 3.50 7.98
N GLY A 41 -11.79 4.42 8.07
CA GLY A 41 -11.98 5.73 8.68
C GLY A 41 -13.05 6.58 7.98
N ILE A 42 -13.09 6.55 6.65
CA ILE A 42 -14.15 7.22 5.87
C ILE A 42 -15.52 6.58 6.15
N ARG A 43 -15.61 5.24 6.14
CA ARG A 43 -16.86 4.53 6.41
C ARG A 43 -17.41 4.81 7.81
N LEU A 44 -16.52 4.95 8.79
CA LEU A 44 -16.88 5.26 10.18
C LEU A 44 -17.12 6.76 10.40
N GLY A 45 -16.94 7.63 9.40
CA GLY A 45 -17.08 9.08 9.52
C GLY A 45 -15.97 9.76 10.34
N VAL A 46 -14.86 9.04 10.62
CA VAL A 46 -13.69 9.57 11.34
C VAL A 46 -12.79 10.38 10.41
N LEU A 47 -12.71 9.99 9.14
CA LEU A 47 -12.01 10.73 8.09
C LEU A 47 -13.04 11.33 7.11
N PRO A 48 -12.76 12.50 6.53
CA PRO A 48 -13.64 13.11 5.54
C PRO A 48 -13.68 12.27 4.26
N SER A 49 -14.80 12.30 3.54
CA SER A 49 -15.03 11.47 2.34
C SER A 49 -14.07 11.74 1.19
N ASN A 50 -13.40 12.89 1.19
CA ASN A 50 -12.37 13.28 0.22
C ASN A 50 -10.94 12.98 0.70
N PHE A 51 -10.79 12.22 1.79
CA PHE A 51 -9.48 11.86 2.31
C PHE A 51 -8.78 10.89 1.34
N GLU A 52 -7.66 11.33 0.79
CA GLU A 52 -6.78 10.49 -0.02
C GLU A 52 -5.48 10.18 0.74
N PRO A 53 -5.15 8.89 0.95
CA PRO A 53 -3.90 8.53 1.61
C PRO A 53 -2.70 8.90 0.73
N LEU A 54 -1.67 9.47 1.36
CA LEU A 54 -0.43 9.96 0.70
C LEU A 54 0.10 8.97 -0.34
N GLY A 55 0.25 9.40 -1.59
CA GLY A 55 0.74 8.56 -2.70
C GLY A 55 2.05 7.82 -2.41
N GLU A 56 2.39 6.85 -3.25
CA GLU A 56 3.64 6.11 -3.11
C GLU A 56 4.84 7.01 -3.45
N THR A 57 5.67 7.32 -2.45
CA THR A 57 6.93 8.03 -2.68
C THR A 57 7.98 7.08 -3.22
N ARG A 58 8.14 7.08 -4.56
CA ARG A 58 9.26 6.57 -5.39
C ARG A 58 9.91 5.25 -4.96
N GLY A 59 9.51 4.18 -5.66
CA GLY A 59 10.16 2.86 -5.66
C GLY A 59 9.39 1.79 -6.44
N GLY A 60 8.12 2.03 -6.78
CA GLY A 60 7.23 1.08 -7.46
C GLY A 60 6.97 1.33 -8.95
N ASP A 61 7.68 2.28 -9.59
CA ASP A 61 7.63 2.44 -11.06
C ASP A 61 8.95 1.90 -11.67
N ARG A 62 9.15 0.58 -11.55
CA ARG A 62 10.00 -0.11 -12.53
C ARG A 62 9.07 -0.46 -13.69
N LYS A 63 9.03 0.47 -14.65
CA LYS A 63 8.57 0.28 -16.03
C LYS A 63 8.32 -1.19 -16.39
N SER A 64 7.05 -1.50 -16.66
CA SER A 64 6.77 -2.43 -17.75
C SER A 64 7.11 -1.71 -19.05
N ALA A 65 8.34 -1.87 -19.57
CA ALA A 65 8.76 -1.59 -20.94
C ALA A 65 10.30 -1.75 -21.00
N GLU A 66 10.84 -2.28 -22.10
CA GLU A 66 12.29 -2.51 -22.37
C GLU A 66 12.84 -3.90 -21.96
N ALA A 67 12.22 -4.98 -22.46
CA ALA A 67 12.89 -6.27 -22.68
C ALA A 67 12.26 -7.11 -23.82
N LYS A 68 11.67 -6.45 -24.83
CA LYS A 68 11.21 -7.07 -26.09
C LYS A 68 11.53 -6.15 -27.27
N GLU A 69 12.79 -5.76 -27.40
CA GLU A 69 13.31 -5.16 -28.62
C GLU A 69 14.82 -5.39 -28.66
N GLN A 70 15.22 -6.63 -28.95
CA GLN A 70 16.55 -7.06 -29.43
C GLN A 70 16.59 -8.61 -29.45
N ALA A 71 15.86 -9.19 -30.41
CA ALA A 71 16.09 -10.53 -30.96
C ALA A 71 15.12 -10.75 -32.14
N GLU A 72 15.28 -9.93 -33.17
CA GLU A 72 14.97 -10.33 -34.56
C GLU A 72 16.16 -9.92 -35.43
#